data_AF-U5TVV7-F1
#
_entry.id   AF-U5TVV7-F1
#
_cell.length_a   1.000
_cell.length_b   1.000
_cell.length_c   1.000
_cell.angle_alpha   90.00
_cell.angle_beta   90.00
_cell.angle_gamma   90.00
#
_symmetry.space_group_name_H-M   'P 1'
#
loop_
_entity.id
_entity.type
_entity.pdbx_description
1 polymer ?
#
loop_
_entity_poly.entity_id
_entity_poly.type
_entity_poly.pdbx_seq_one_letter_code
_entity_poly.pdbx_strand_id
1 'polypeptide(L)'
;EYFLKEKEVRDDNHIPSNDPILFLEIIVSDASEFVDVIKVKGVQVGDYRILRAESAAVPNAIAALLLYIRDQTGKIPHAYFGWVEGNPIQYLLRFILFGEGDIAVVTREVLRRAEKNYKMRPGIHVGG
;
A
#
# COMPACT_ATOMS: atom_id res chain seq x y z
N GLU A 1 7.79 15.35 -4.34
CA GLU A 1 6.58 14.53 -4.14
C GLU A 1 6.68 13.69 -2.87
N TYR A 2 7.57 12.69 -2.79
CA TYR A 2 7.70 11.80 -1.61
C TYR A 2 7.89 12.53 -0.26
N PHE A 3 8.69 13.60 -0.21
CA PHE A 3 8.86 14.42 1.01
C PHE A 3 7.54 15.01 1.53
N LEU A 4 6.72 15.56 0.63
CA LEU A 4 5.45 16.17 1.01
C LEU A 4 4.48 15.10 1.51
N LYS A 5 4.44 13.93 0.83
CA LYS A 5 3.55 12.83 1.21
C LYS A 5 3.97 12.15 2.51
N GLU A 6 5.27 12.00 2.76
CA GLU A 6 5.75 11.49 4.05
C GLU A 6 5.35 12.43 5.19
N LYS A 7 5.55 13.74 5.01
CA LYS A 7 5.21 14.74 6.02
C LYS A 7 3.72 14.72 6.35
N GLU A 8 2.86 14.74 5.33
CA GLU A 8 1.40 14.64 5.48
C GLU A 8 1.00 13.39 6.27
N VAL A 9 1.45 12.21 5.85
CA VAL A 9 1.08 10.95 6.52
C VAL A 9 1.60 10.89 7.96
N ARG A 10 2.81 11.40 8.22
CA ARG A 10 3.37 11.46 9.58
C ARG A 10 2.58 12.39 10.48
N ASP A 11 2.20 13.57 9.97
CA ASP A 11 1.44 14.57 10.71
C ASP A 11 0.02 14.04 11.02
N ASP A 12 -0.68 13.49 10.02
CA ASP A 12 -2.05 12.98 10.18
C ASP A 12 -2.13 11.75 11.09
N ASN A 13 -1.15 10.85 10.98
CA ASN A 13 -1.17 9.56 11.68
C ASN A 13 -0.26 9.54 12.92
N HIS A 14 0.31 10.69 13.30
CA HIS A 14 1.21 10.85 14.45
C HIS A 14 2.38 9.85 14.46
N ILE A 15 2.95 9.57 13.28
CA ILE A 15 4.04 8.59 13.14
C ILE A 15 5.37 9.22 13.61
N PRO A 16 6.03 8.67 14.64
CA PRO A 16 7.30 9.19 15.15
C PRO A 16 8.37 9.32 14.08
N SER A 17 9.15 10.41 14.08
CA SER A 17 10.17 10.70 13.04
C SER A 17 11.27 9.64 12.90
N ASN A 18 11.48 8.81 13.93
CA ASN A 18 12.44 7.72 13.94
C ASN A 18 11.87 6.39 13.39
N ASP A 19 10.56 6.28 13.18
CA ASP A 19 9.96 5.08 12.61
C ASP A 19 10.21 5.02 11.10
N PRO A 20 10.78 3.91 10.57
CA PRO A 20 11.12 3.81 9.17
C PRO A 20 9.86 3.69 8.31
N ILE A 21 9.67 4.63 7.39
CA ILE A 21 8.62 4.57 6.36
C ILE A 21 9.18 4.00 5.07
N LEU A 22 8.37 3.17 4.41
CA LEU A 22 8.59 2.67 3.06
C LEU A 22 7.38 3.06 2.21
N PHE A 23 7.65 3.50 1.00
CA PHE A 23 6.59 3.72 0.02
C PHE A 23 6.28 2.42 -0.72
N LEU A 24 5.02 2.22 -1.08
CA LEU A 24 4.56 1.11 -1.92
C LEU A 24 3.88 1.68 -3.15
N GLU A 25 4.41 1.32 -4.31
CA GLU A 25 3.83 1.65 -5.62
C GLU A 25 3.38 0.37 -6.31
N ILE A 26 2.10 0.31 -6.64
CA ILE A 26 1.54 -0.78 -7.42
C ILE A 26 1.13 -0.22 -8.77
N ILE A 27 1.81 -0.68 -9.81
CA ILE A 27 1.48 -0.39 -11.19
C ILE A 27 0.41 -1.40 -11.61
N VAL A 28 -0.76 -0.92 -11.99
CA VAL A 28 -1.83 -1.81 -12.44
C VAL A 28 -1.49 -2.32 -13.84
N SER A 29 -1.40 -3.64 -13.96
CA SER A 29 -1.24 -4.34 -15.25
C SER A 29 -2.60 -4.73 -15.81
N ASP A 30 -2.64 -5.12 -17.08
CA ASP A 30 -3.87 -5.62 -17.69
C ASP A 30 -4.38 -6.86 -16.95
N ALA A 31 -5.70 -6.94 -16.71
CA ALA A 31 -6.33 -8.06 -16.02
C ALA A 31 -6.14 -9.41 -16.74
N SER A 32 -5.86 -9.37 -18.05
CA SER A 32 -5.52 -10.55 -18.84
C SER A 32 -4.13 -11.13 -18.49
N GLU A 33 -3.25 -10.35 -17.88
CA GLU A 33 -1.95 -10.80 -17.34
C GLU A 33 -2.05 -11.14 -15.85
N PHE A 34 -3.08 -11.90 -15.45
CA PHE A 34 -3.18 -12.36 -14.08
C PHE A 34 -1.98 -13.26 -13.74
N VAL A 35 -1.13 -12.80 -12.82
CA VAL A 35 0.06 -13.53 -12.36
C VAL A 35 -0.17 -13.99 -10.93
N ASP A 36 0.06 -15.28 -10.67
CA ASP A 36 -0.05 -15.88 -9.33
C ASP A 36 1.07 -15.41 -8.38
N VAL A 37 2.19 -14.92 -8.95
CA VAL A 37 3.35 -14.44 -8.21
C VAL A 37 3.57 -12.96 -8.44
N ILE A 38 3.50 -12.18 -7.35
CA ILE A 38 3.80 -10.75 -7.38
C ILE A 38 5.31 -10.56 -7.22
N LYS A 39 5.94 -9.95 -8.22
CA LYS A 39 7.36 -9.57 -8.16
C LYS A 39 7.48 -8.16 -7.58
N VAL A 40 8.16 -8.05 -6.46
CA VAL A 40 8.42 -6.77 -5.79
C VAL A 40 9.88 -6.38 -5.99
N LYS A 41 10.11 -5.14 -6.41
CA LYS A 41 11.45 -4.54 -6.61
C LYS A 41 11.63 -3.38 -5.64
N GLY A 42 12.75 -3.35 -4.94
CA GLY A 42 13.17 -2.18 -4.17
C GLY A 42 13.80 -1.13 -5.09
N VAL A 43 13.33 0.11 -4.99
CA VAL A 43 13.88 1.28 -5.68
C VAL A 43 14.15 2.39 -4.67
N GLN A 44 15.20 3.16 -4.90
CA GLN A 44 15.50 4.34 -4.11
C GLN A 44 15.36 5.59 -4.99
N VAL A 45 14.58 6.57 -4.54
CA VAL A 45 14.44 7.88 -5.18
C VAL A 45 14.84 8.94 -4.16
N GLY A 46 16.02 9.53 -4.34
CA GLY A 46 16.62 10.39 -3.31
C GLY A 46 16.85 9.59 -2.01
N ASP A 47 16.33 10.10 -0.90
CA ASP A 47 16.43 9.45 0.42
C ASP A 47 15.28 8.47 0.71
N TYR A 48 14.33 8.31 -0.24
CA TYR A 48 13.12 7.52 -0.06
C TYR A 48 13.28 6.12 -0.63
N ARG A 49 12.87 5.12 0.16
CA ARG A 49 12.84 3.71 -0.23
C ARG A 49 11.43 3.31 -0.65
N ILE A 50 11.32 2.75 -1.83
CA ILE A 50 10.06 2.42 -2.49
C ILE A 50 10.08 0.93 -2.85
N LEU A 51 8.99 0.23 -2.55
CA LEU A 51 8.70 -1.10 -3.07
C LEU A 51 7.77 -0.92 -4.28
N ARG A 52 8.21 -1.40 -5.45
CA ARG A 52 7.43 -1.38 -6.70
C ARG A 52 6.96 -2.77 -7.05
N ALA A 53 5.69 -2.91 -7.38
CA ALA A 53 5.11 -4.15 -7.87
C ALA A 53 4.15 -3.86 -9.03
N GLU A 54 3.91 -4.88 -9.85
CA GLU A 54 2.90 -4.86 -10.91
C GLU A 54 1.79 -5.86 -10.55
N SER A 55 0.53 -5.45 -10.64
CA SER A 55 -0.61 -6.34 -10.37
C SER A 55 -1.92 -5.78 -10.91
N ALA A 56 -2.71 -6.63 -11.57
CA ALA A 56 -4.10 -6.32 -11.94
C ALA A 56 -5.04 -6.15 -10.74
N ALA A 57 -4.70 -6.75 -9.59
CA ALA A 57 -5.48 -6.70 -8.36
C ALA A 57 -4.69 -6.00 -7.24
N VAL A 58 -4.80 -4.68 -7.19
CA VAL A 58 -4.09 -3.84 -6.20
C VAL A 58 -4.32 -4.31 -4.75
N PRO A 59 -5.57 -4.54 -4.28
CA PRO A 59 -5.79 -4.91 -2.89
C PRO A 59 -5.13 -6.24 -2.51
N ASN A 60 -5.17 -7.21 -3.43
CA ASN A 60 -4.55 -8.52 -3.23
C ASN A 60 -3.03 -8.39 -3.15
N ALA A 61 -2.44 -7.54 -3.98
CA ALA A 61 -1.01 -7.32 -3.97
C ALA A 61 -0.51 -6.64 -2.69
N ILE A 62 -1.24 -5.65 -2.19
CA ILE A 62 -0.95 -5.03 -0.90
C ILE A 62 -1.05 -6.07 0.21
N ALA A 63 -2.15 -6.82 0.28
CA ALA A 63 -2.35 -7.82 1.32
C ALA A 63 -1.26 -8.91 1.31
N ALA A 64 -0.93 -9.45 0.13
CA ALA A 64 0.11 -10.45 -0.03
C ALA A 64 1.49 -9.92 0.40
N LEU A 65 1.84 -8.69 0.01
CA LEU A 65 3.11 -8.07 0.41
C LEU A 65 3.19 -7.85 1.92
N LEU A 66 2.12 -7.36 2.55
CA LEU A 66 2.10 -7.13 4.00
C LEU A 66 2.24 -8.45 4.78
N LEU A 67 1.55 -9.50 4.36
CA LEU A 67 1.70 -10.84 4.95
C LEU A 67 3.12 -11.38 4.73
N TYR A 68 3.67 -11.23 3.53
CA TYR A 68 5.04 -11.64 3.23
C TYR A 68 6.07 -10.92 4.13
N ILE A 69 5.99 -9.60 4.27
CA ILE A 69 6.87 -8.81 5.15
C ILE A 69 6.74 -9.30 6.60
N ARG A 70 5.52 -9.54 7.07
CA ARG A 70 5.28 -10.08 8.40
C ARG A 70 5.98 -11.41 8.60
N ASP A 71 5.80 -12.34 7.68
CA ASP A 71 6.33 -13.70 7.79
C ASP A 71 7.86 -13.71 7.70
N GLN A 72 8.46 -12.81 6.91
CA GLN A 72 9.92 -12.71 6.76
C GLN A 72 10.59 -11.98 7.93
N THR A 73 9.95 -10.95 8.51
CA THR A 73 10.58 -10.08 9.52
C THR A 73 10.10 -10.34 10.94
N GLY A 74 9.00 -11.07 11.12
CA GLY A 74 8.32 -11.25 12.40
C GLY A 74 7.61 -10.00 12.93
N LYS A 75 7.67 -8.87 12.21
CA LYS A 75 7.02 -7.61 12.60
C LYS A 75 5.68 -7.47 11.87
N ILE A 76 4.65 -6.94 12.52
CA ILE A 76 3.34 -6.73 11.88
C ILE A 76 3.37 -5.36 11.18
N PRO A 77 3.36 -5.32 9.84
CA PRO A 77 3.40 -4.04 9.13
C PRO A 77 2.03 -3.36 9.17
N HIS A 78 2.05 -2.05 9.03
CA HIS A 78 0.88 -1.20 8.92
C HIS A 78 0.93 -0.45 7.58
N ALA A 79 -0.17 -0.44 6.85
CA ALA A 79 -0.33 0.34 5.62
C ALA A 79 -1.26 1.52 5.90
N TYR A 80 -0.83 2.70 5.45
CA TYR A 80 -1.53 3.96 5.63
C TYR A 80 -2.00 4.46 4.26
N PHE A 81 -3.30 4.68 4.14
CA PHE A 81 -3.95 5.23 2.95
C PHE A 81 -4.39 6.65 3.27
N GLY A 82 -3.98 7.61 2.44
CA GLY A 82 -4.39 9.02 2.56
C GLY A 82 -5.25 9.45 1.38
N TRP A 83 -6.02 10.51 1.59
CA TRP A 83 -6.76 11.19 0.52
C TRP A 83 -5.77 11.95 -0.40
N VAL A 84 -6.17 12.16 -1.64
CA VAL A 84 -5.44 13.06 -2.54
C VAL A 84 -6.25 14.34 -2.61
N GLU A 85 -5.86 15.38 -1.88
CA GLU A 85 -6.39 16.73 -2.11
C GLU A 85 -5.70 17.32 -3.36
N GLY A 86 -6.30 17.11 -4.54
CA GLY A 86 -5.74 17.62 -5.80
C GLY A 86 -6.49 17.16 -7.06
N ASN A 87 -6.17 17.75 -8.22
CA ASN A 87 -6.79 17.41 -9.50
C ASN A 87 -6.53 15.92 -9.83
N PRO A 88 -7.58 15.07 -9.83
CA PRO A 88 -7.44 13.63 -10.01
C PRO A 88 -6.62 13.29 -11.24
N ILE A 89 -6.77 14.08 -12.32
CA ILE A 89 -6.24 13.82 -13.67
C ILE A 89 -4.71 13.66 -13.73
N GLN A 90 -3.93 14.29 -12.85
CA GLN A 90 -2.46 14.20 -12.89
C GLN A 90 -1.93 12.85 -12.38
N TYR A 91 -2.70 12.14 -11.53
CA TYR A 91 -2.36 10.81 -11.00
C TYR A 91 -3.34 9.70 -11.48
N LEU A 92 -4.52 10.08 -12.00
CA LEU A 92 -5.60 9.24 -12.52
C LEU A 92 -5.36 8.79 -13.97
N LEU A 93 -4.28 9.25 -14.63
CA LEU A 93 -4.01 8.95 -16.05
C LEU A 93 -3.68 7.48 -16.35
N ARG A 94 -3.99 6.53 -15.45
CA ARG A 94 -3.91 5.12 -15.81
C ARG A 94 -5.09 4.24 -15.44
N PHE A 95 -5.85 4.44 -14.36
CA PHE A 95 -6.98 3.54 -14.09
C PHE A 95 -8.12 4.26 -13.35
N ILE A 96 -9.10 4.74 -14.11
CA ILE A 96 -10.46 5.00 -13.64
C ILE A 96 -11.11 3.64 -13.49
N LEU A 97 -11.63 3.35 -12.29
CA LEU A 97 -12.67 2.40 -11.88
C LEU A 97 -12.33 1.98 -10.43
N PHE A 98 -13.34 1.90 -9.57
CA PHE A 98 -13.30 1.70 -8.11
C PHE A 98 -13.20 2.99 -7.29
N GLY A 99 -14.21 3.20 -6.46
CA GLY A 99 -14.43 4.43 -5.72
C GLY A 99 -13.36 4.66 -4.66
N GLU A 100 -13.25 5.92 -4.27
CA GLU A 100 -12.39 6.38 -3.20
C GLU A 100 -12.66 5.55 -1.92
N GLY A 101 -11.61 4.93 -1.35
CA GLY A 101 -11.73 4.09 -0.14
C GLY A 101 -11.93 2.58 -0.37
N ASP A 102 -12.30 2.13 -1.57
CA ASP A 102 -12.52 0.69 -1.84
C ASP A 102 -11.22 -0.13 -1.69
N ILE A 103 -10.08 0.39 -2.13
CA ILE A 103 -8.81 -0.36 -2.06
C ILE A 103 -8.46 -0.71 -0.61
N ALA A 104 -8.57 0.24 0.32
CA ALA A 104 -8.25 0.00 1.72
C ALA A 104 -9.24 -0.99 2.37
N VAL A 105 -10.54 -0.83 2.12
CA VAL A 105 -11.59 -1.72 2.63
C VAL A 105 -11.43 -3.14 2.08
N VAL A 106 -11.22 -3.27 0.77
CA VAL A 106 -11.02 -4.57 0.12
C VAL A 106 -9.71 -5.20 0.59
N THR A 107 -8.63 -4.44 0.73
CA THR A 107 -7.35 -4.96 1.27
C THR A 107 -7.56 -5.50 2.69
N ARG A 108 -8.28 -4.76 3.54
CA ARG A 108 -8.62 -5.19 4.89
C ARG A 108 -9.45 -6.48 4.90
N GLU A 109 -10.39 -6.63 3.97
CA GLU A 109 -11.21 -7.83 3.85
C GLU A 109 -10.40 -9.03 3.35
N VAL A 110 -9.50 -8.83 2.38
CA VAL A 110 -8.55 -9.86 1.91
C VAL A 110 -7.68 -10.33 3.06
N LEU A 111 -7.10 -9.40 3.83
CA LEU A 111 -6.32 -9.70 5.03
C LEU A 111 -7.15 -10.43 6.10
N ARG A 112 -8.43 -10.07 6.28
CA ARG A 112 -9.33 -10.74 7.22
C ARG A 112 -9.58 -12.20 6.85
N ARG A 113 -9.69 -12.49 5.55
CA ARG A 113 -9.89 -13.86 5.04
C ARG A 113 -8.60 -14.67 5.10
N ALA A 114 -7.47 -14.07 4.73
CA ALA A 114 -6.17 -14.73 4.72
C ALA A 114 -5.62 -15.00 6.13
N GLU A 115 -5.73 -14.04 7.04
CA GLU A 115 -5.27 -14.16 8.42
C GLU A 115 -6.44 -14.02 9.41
N LYS A 116 -6.83 -15.15 10.01
CA LYS A 116 -7.95 -15.21 10.97
C LYS A 116 -7.55 -14.64 12.33
N ASN A 117 -6.29 -14.77 12.75
CA ASN A 117 -5.82 -14.23 14.02
C ASN A 117 -5.59 -12.72 13.91
N TYR A 118 -6.47 -11.94 14.56
CA TYR A 118 -6.41 -10.49 14.53
C TYR A 118 -5.08 -9.91 15.04
N LYS A 119 -4.40 -10.60 15.97
CA LYS A 119 -3.11 -10.15 16.53
C LYS A 119 -1.96 -10.32 15.54
N MET A 120 -2.11 -11.15 14.52
CA MET A 120 -1.10 -11.38 13.48
C MET A 120 -1.43 -10.66 12.18
N ARG A 121 -2.57 -9.95 12.13
CA ARG A 121 -3.04 -9.32 10.90
C ARG A 121 -2.36 -7.97 10.71
N PRO A 122 -1.76 -7.71 9.53
CA PRO A 122 -1.32 -6.37 9.16
C PRO A 122 -2.42 -5.32 9.32
N GLY A 123 -2.05 -4.14 9.83
CA GLY A 123 -2.99 -3.05 10.04
C GLY A 123 -3.23 -2.25 8.77
N ILE A 124 -4.49 -1.93 8.50
CA ILE A 124 -4.88 -1.00 7.43
C ILE A 124 -5.48 0.23 8.10
N HIS A 125 -4.88 1.38 7.84
CA HIS A 125 -5.32 2.68 8.35
C HIS A 125 -5.74 3.55 7.17
N VAL A 126 -6.91 4.19 7.30
CA VAL A 126 -7.41 5.17 6.34
C VAL A 126 -7.49 6.49 7.10
N GLY A 127 -6.63 7.43 6.73
CA GLY A 127 -6.45 8.71 7.42
C GLY A 127 -7.07 9.86 6.65
N GLY A 128 -7.81 10.68 7.39
CA GLY A 128 -8.36 12.00 7.11
C GLY A 128 -8.80 12.62 8.43
#